data_AF-A0A1F8TC57-F1
#
_entry.id   AF-A0A1F8TC57-F1
#
_cell.length_a   1.000
_cell.length_b   1.000
_cell.length_c   1.000
_cell.angle_alpha   90.00
_cell.angle_beta   90.00
_cell.angle_gamma   90.00
#
_symmetry.space_group_name_H-M   'P 1'
#
loop_
_entity.id
_entity.type
_entity.pdbx_description
1 polymer ?
#
loop_
_entity_poly.entity_id
_entity_poly.type
_entity_poly.pdbx_seq_one_letter_code
_entity_poly.pdbx_strand_id
1 'polypeptide(L)'
;MAVPRLVASVTACTVGLAFWWALTEPLPVPPPVLFALPVAVLAAAGVIAGRLGALAAPCALLFSLLLGSLIGTQLHHAFTPASAPVSSFGGIRIEAASLAVPLLMSAVIGAIGGVIGERALPSRRPDL
;
A
#
# COMPACT_ATOMS: atom_id res chain seq x y z
N MET A 1 8.89 20.89 3.25
CA MET A 1 9.45 19.52 3.17
C MET A 1 8.44 18.37 3.38
N ALA A 2 7.26 18.58 4.00
CA ALA A 2 6.32 17.48 4.28
C ALA A 2 5.64 16.89 3.02
N VAL A 3 5.25 17.74 2.06
CA VAL A 3 4.59 17.34 0.82
C VAL A 3 5.44 16.41 -0.07
N PRO A 4 6.71 16.72 -0.40
CA PRO A 4 7.52 15.83 -1.23
C PRO A 4 7.80 14.47 -0.55
N ARG A 5 7.94 14.43 0.79
CA ARG A 5 8.06 13.17 1.54
C ARG A 5 6.79 12.33 1.46
N LEU A 6 5.62 12.96 1.59
CA LEU A 6 4.33 12.28 1.43
C LEU A 6 4.18 11.73 0.02
N VAL A 7 4.42 12.54 -1.01
CA VAL A 7 4.27 12.10 -2.41
C VAL A 7 5.22 10.95 -2.72
N ALA A 8 6.51 11.09 -2.38
CA ALA A 8 7.49 10.03 -2.60
C ALA A 8 7.15 8.73 -1.84
N SER A 9 6.65 8.86 -0.60
CA SER A 9 6.18 7.72 0.17
C SER A 9 5.00 7.02 -0.50
N VAL A 10 3.98 7.79 -0.88
CA VAL A 10 2.76 7.24 -1.48
C VAL A 10 3.10 6.58 -2.81
N THR A 11 3.88 7.23 -3.68
CA THR A 11 4.23 6.67 -4.99
C THR A 11 5.07 5.39 -4.86
N ALA A 12 6.12 5.40 -4.04
CA ALA A 12 6.97 4.22 -3.86
C ALA A 12 6.20 3.02 -3.28
N CYS A 13 5.40 3.26 -2.25
CA CYS A 13 4.63 2.20 -1.59
C CYS A 13 3.47 1.70 -2.45
N THR A 14 2.86 2.60 -3.24
CA THR A 14 1.85 2.23 -4.26
C THR A 14 2.41 1.22 -5.24
N VAL A 15 3.56 1.52 -5.84
CA VAL A 15 4.19 0.66 -6.85
C VAL A 15 4.61 -0.68 -6.24
N GLY A 16 5.28 -0.66 -5.08
CA GLY A 16 5.73 -1.88 -4.41
C GLY A 16 4.58 -2.82 -4.03
N LEU A 17 3.50 -2.27 -3.46
CA LEU A 17 2.32 -3.07 -3.12
C LEU A 17 1.55 -3.52 -4.37
N ALA A 18 1.42 -2.68 -5.39
CA ALA A 18 0.71 -3.05 -6.63
C ALA A 18 1.37 -4.24 -7.32
N PHE A 19 2.71 -4.24 -7.36
CA PHE A 19 3.48 -5.36 -7.88
C PHE A 19 3.33 -6.63 -7.03
N TRP A 20 3.33 -6.49 -5.70
CA TRP A 20 3.05 -7.61 -4.81
C TRP A 20 1.69 -8.26 -5.09
N TRP A 21 0.63 -7.46 -5.19
CA TRP A 21 -0.72 -7.95 -5.47
C TRP A 21 -0.78 -8.72 -6.79
N ALA A 22 -0.18 -8.18 -7.85
CA ALA A 22 -0.13 -8.82 -9.16
C ALA A 22 0.62 -10.17 -9.17
N LEU A 23 1.55 -10.40 -8.24
CA LEU A 23 2.30 -11.65 -8.12
C LEU A 23 1.64 -12.69 -7.21
N THR A 24 0.71 -12.30 -6.34
CA THR A 24 0.14 -13.22 -5.35
C THR A 24 -0.89 -14.21 -5.90
N GLU A 25 -1.57 -13.91 -7.01
CA GLU A 25 -2.50 -14.86 -7.64
C GLU A 25 -1.82 -16.12 -8.23
N PRO A 26 -0.60 -16.06 -8.82
CA PRO A 26 0.07 -17.28 -9.33
C PRO A 26 0.91 -18.07 -8.32
N LEU A 27 1.23 -17.53 -7.12
CA LEU A 27 2.23 -18.14 -6.23
C LEU A 27 1.58 -18.77 -4.98
N PRO A 28 1.88 -20.05 -4.64
CA PRO A 28 1.47 -20.66 -3.38
C PRO A 28 2.32 -20.09 -2.23
N VAL A 29 1.96 -18.88 -1.80
CA VAL A 29 2.65 -18.18 -0.71
C VAL A 29 1.98 -18.51 0.63
N PRO A 30 2.73 -18.89 1.68
CA PRO A 30 2.16 -19.11 3.01
C PRO A 30 1.42 -17.86 3.52
N PRO A 31 0.24 -18.02 4.18
CA PRO A 31 -0.57 -16.90 4.64
C PRO A 31 0.17 -15.81 5.45
N PRO A 32 1.14 -16.14 6.33
CA PRO A 32 1.87 -15.10 7.06
C PRO A 32 2.66 -14.16 6.15
N VAL A 33 3.24 -14.68 5.06
CA VAL A 33 4.05 -13.90 4.12
C VAL A 33 3.16 -12.98 3.27
N LEU A 34 1.93 -13.43 2.94
CA LEU A 34 0.93 -12.61 2.24
C LEU A 34 0.62 -11.30 2.97
N PHE A 35 0.61 -11.31 4.30
CA PHE A 35 0.30 -10.14 5.12
C PHE A 35 1.54 -9.41 5.64
N ALA A 36 2.67 -10.11 5.85
CA ALA A 36 3.90 -9.51 6.37
C ALA A 36 4.45 -8.41 5.44
N LEU A 37 4.49 -8.65 4.13
CA LEU A 37 5.02 -7.66 3.18
C LEU A 37 4.14 -6.41 3.11
N PRO A 38 2.80 -6.51 2.95
CA PRO A 38 1.95 -5.32 2.99
C PRO A 38 2.10 -4.51 4.28
N VAL A 39 2.16 -5.18 5.43
CA VAL A 39 2.37 -4.49 6.73
C VAL A 39 3.71 -3.76 6.75
N ALA A 40 4.79 -4.39 6.29
CA ALA A 40 6.11 -3.77 6.24
C ALA A 40 6.15 -2.54 5.31
N VAL A 41 5.52 -2.63 4.14
CA VAL A 41 5.46 -1.51 3.19
C VAL A 41 4.60 -0.37 3.72
N LEU A 42 3.47 -0.65 4.37
CA LEU A 42 2.63 0.37 5.01
C LEU A 42 3.35 1.04 6.20
N ALA A 43 4.11 0.29 6.98
CA ALA A 43 4.94 0.83 8.05
C ALA A 43 6.04 1.74 7.47
N ALA A 44 6.69 1.31 6.39
CA ALA A 44 7.67 2.12 5.67
C ALA A 44 7.05 3.40 5.10
N ALA A 45 5.82 3.34 4.57
CA ALA A 45 5.08 4.52 4.14
C ALA A 45 4.90 5.52 5.29
N GLY A 46 4.56 5.01 6.48
CA GLY A 46 4.54 5.79 7.70
C GLY A 46 5.88 6.46 8.00
N VAL A 47 6.95 5.66 8.07
CA VAL A 47 8.31 6.13 8.40
C VAL A 47 8.79 7.23 7.45
N ILE A 48 8.57 7.06 6.15
CA ILE A 48 9.00 8.04 5.13
C ILE A 48 8.18 9.32 5.25
N ALA A 49 6.86 9.21 5.42
CA ALA A 49 5.95 10.35 5.49
C ALA A 49 5.96 11.10 6.85
N GLY A 50 6.51 10.49 7.90
CA GLY A 50 6.61 11.10 9.23
C GLY A 50 5.24 11.43 9.82
N ARG A 51 5.01 12.68 10.23
CA ARG A 51 3.72 13.14 10.81
C ARG A 51 2.49 12.90 9.93
N LEU A 52 2.68 12.70 8.63
CA LEU A 52 1.60 12.41 7.68
C LEU A 52 1.42 10.89 7.44
N GLY A 53 2.09 10.03 8.21
CA GLY A 53 2.07 8.57 8.03
C GLY A 53 0.67 7.95 8.11
N ALA A 54 -0.20 8.48 8.98
CA ALA A 54 -1.59 8.05 9.10
C ALA A 54 -2.43 8.28 7.82
N LEU A 55 -2.00 9.22 6.96
CA LEU A 55 -2.61 9.49 5.65
C LEU A 55 -1.85 8.79 4.52
N ALA A 56 -0.52 8.72 4.63
CA ALA A 56 0.33 8.14 3.58
C ALA A 56 0.03 6.65 3.33
N ALA A 57 -0.08 5.87 4.40
CA ALA A 57 -0.33 4.43 4.31
C ALA A 57 -1.69 4.07 3.68
N PRO A 58 -2.84 4.64 4.10
CA PRO A 58 -4.13 4.34 3.45
C PRO A 58 -4.19 4.84 2.01
N CYS A 59 -3.60 6.01 1.71
CA CYS A 59 -3.50 6.48 0.33
C CYS A 59 -2.67 5.52 -0.53
N ALA A 60 -1.50 5.09 -0.05
CA ALA A 60 -0.66 4.12 -0.74
C ALA A 60 -1.39 2.78 -0.96
N LEU A 61 -2.16 2.32 0.02
CA LEU A 61 -2.98 1.11 -0.11
C LEU A 61 -4.04 1.28 -1.21
N LEU A 62 -4.81 2.37 -1.21
CA LEU A 62 -5.85 2.62 -2.21
C LEU A 62 -5.29 2.70 -3.63
N PHE A 63 -4.23 3.50 -3.82
CA PHE A 63 -3.58 3.62 -5.12
C PHE A 63 -2.94 2.31 -5.54
N SER A 64 -2.41 1.53 -4.60
CA SER A 64 -1.86 0.21 -4.88
C SER A 64 -2.93 -0.77 -5.35
N LEU A 65 -4.09 -0.80 -4.72
CA LEU A 65 -5.18 -1.69 -5.13
C LEU A 65 -5.69 -1.32 -6.52
N LEU A 66 -5.79 -0.02 -6.83
CA LEU A 66 -6.14 0.47 -8.15
C LEU A 66 -5.08 0.08 -9.20
N LEU A 67 -3.80 0.34 -8.91
CA LEU A 67 -2.72 0.04 -9.85
C LEU A 67 -2.54 -1.47 -10.03
N GLY A 68 -2.65 -2.23 -8.94
CA GLY A 68 -2.61 -3.69 -8.95
C GLY A 68 -3.77 -4.31 -9.73
N SER A 69 -4.99 -3.78 -9.60
CA SER A 69 -6.15 -4.26 -10.38
C SER A 69 -5.98 -4.00 -11.87
N LEU A 70 -5.43 -2.84 -12.25
CA LEU A 70 -5.11 -2.52 -13.64
C LEU A 70 -4.05 -3.48 -14.19
N ILE A 71 -2.92 -3.65 -13.49
CA ILE A 71 -1.84 -4.55 -13.91
C ILE A 71 -2.34 -5.99 -14.01
N GLY A 72 -3.02 -6.49 -12.98
CA GLY A 72 -3.57 -7.84 -12.93
C GLY A 72 -4.55 -8.09 -14.08
N THR A 73 -5.45 -7.15 -14.36
CA THR A 73 -6.42 -7.26 -15.47
C THR A 73 -5.70 -7.31 -16.83
N GLN A 74 -4.68 -6.48 -17.04
CA GLN A 74 -3.92 -6.49 -18.30
C GLN A 74 -3.11 -7.78 -18.48
N LEU A 75 -2.47 -8.27 -17.41
CA LEU A 75 -1.79 -9.57 -17.44
C LEU A 75 -2.79 -10.71 -17.71
N HIS A 76 -3.96 -10.67 -17.08
CA HIS A 76 -4.97 -11.68 -17.25
C HIS A 76 -5.49 -11.73 -18.69
N HIS A 77 -5.76 -10.58 -19.31
CA HIS A 77 -6.12 -10.50 -20.73
C HIS A 77 -4.99 -10.98 -21.66
N ALA A 78 -3.74 -10.70 -21.31
CA ALA A 78 -2.58 -11.10 -22.12
C ALA A 78 -2.35 -12.63 -22.11
N PHE A 79 -2.64 -13.30 -20.99
CA PHE A 79 -2.38 -14.74 -20.82
C PHE A 79 -3.62 -15.64 -20.91
N THR A 80 -4.83 -15.09 -20.76
CA THR A 80 -6.12 -15.81 -20.82
C THR A 80 -7.22 -14.91 -21.38
N PRO A 81 -7.55 -15.01 -22.68
CA PRO A 81 -8.35 -13.99 -23.37
C PRO A 81 -9.87 -13.99 -23.05
N ALA A 82 -10.35 -14.64 -21.98
CA ALA A 82 -11.79 -14.82 -21.76
C ALA A 82 -12.21 -14.86 -20.27
N SER A 83 -11.72 -13.94 -19.45
CA SER A 83 -11.96 -14.00 -18.01
C SER A 83 -12.31 -12.64 -17.39
N ALA A 84 -13.06 -12.70 -16.29
CA ALA A 84 -13.61 -11.54 -15.61
C ALA A 84 -12.51 -10.67 -14.97
N PRO A 85 -12.77 -9.36 -14.73
CA PRO A 85 -11.83 -8.48 -14.04
C PRO A 85 -11.44 -9.01 -12.66
N VAL A 86 -10.20 -8.71 -12.24
CA VAL A 86 -9.70 -9.09 -10.91
C VAL A 86 -10.54 -8.42 -9.82
N SER A 87 -11.10 -9.22 -8.90
CA SER A 87 -12.05 -8.77 -7.87
C SER A 87 -11.54 -8.92 -6.43
N SER A 88 -10.38 -9.55 -6.23
CA SER A 88 -9.77 -9.71 -4.91
C SER A 88 -8.25 -9.85 -4.98
N PHE A 89 -7.55 -9.42 -3.92
CA PHE A 89 -6.11 -9.62 -3.76
C PHE A 89 -5.81 -10.22 -2.39
N GLY A 90 -5.18 -11.40 -2.33
CA GLY A 90 -4.79 -12.05 -1.07
C GLY A 90 -5.93 -12.24 -0.06
N GLY A 91 -7.17 -12.41 -0.53
CA GLY A 91 -8.38 -12.52 0.29
C GLY A 91 -9.10 -11.20 0.60
N ILE A 92 -8.53 -10.05 0.21
CA ILE A 92 -9.18 -8.74 0.31
C ILE A 92 -10.05 -8.53 -0.92
N ARG A 93 -11.37 -8.46 -0.74
CA ARG A 93 -12.31 -8.08 -1.80
C ARG A 93 -12.22 -6.59 -2.09
N ILE A 94 -12.24 -6.23 -3.38
CA ILE A 94 -12.25 -4.84 -3.84
C ILE A 94 -13.69 -4.31 -3.82
N GLU A 95 -14.31 -4.31 -2.63
CA GLU A 95 -15.64 -3.77 -2.37
C GLU A 95 -15.55 -2.71 -1.27
N ALA A 96 -16.34 -1.64 -1.38
CA ALA A 96 -16.23 -0.50 -0.46
C ALA A 96 -16.37 -0.90 1.02
N ALA A 97 -17.27 -1.83 1.34
CA ALA A 97 -17.50 -2.31 2.70
C ALA A 97 -16.33 -3.14 3.24
N SER A 98 -15.71 -4.00 2.41
CA SER A 98 -14.58 -4.84 2.83
C SER A 98 -13.27 -4.06 2.95
N LEU A 99 -13.18 -2.87 2.35
CA LEU A 99 -12.00 -2.00 2.42
C LEU A 99 -11.90 -1.21 3.73
N ALA A 100 -12.99 -1.07 4.49
CA ALA A 100 -12.99 -0.28 5.72
C ALA A 100 -11.95 -0.78 6.75
N VAL A 101 -11.88 -2.09 6.98
CA VAL A 101 -10.93 -2.70 7.93
C VAL A 101 -9.48 -2.55 7.45
N PRO A 102 -9.11 -2.92 6.21
CA PRO A 102 -7.76 -2.67 5.68
C PRO A 102 -7.34 -1.20 5.73
N LEU A 103 -8.26 -0.26 5.43
CA LEU A 103 -7.98 1.17 5.50
C LEU A 103 -7.70 1.63 6.92
N LEU A 104 -8.51 1.20 7.89
CA LEU A 104 -8.29 1.55 9.29
C LEU A 104 -6.98 0.95 9.81
N MET A 105 -6.69 -0.30 9.47
CA MET A 105 -5.42 -0.94 9.83
C MET A 105 -4.22 -0.24 9.19
N SER A 106 -4.30 0.13 7.90
CA SER A 106 -3.21 0.86 7.24
C SER A 106 -2.99 2.24 7.86
N ALA A 107 -4.04 2.95 8.26
CA ALA A 107 -3.91 4.22 8.98
C ALA A 107 -3.19 4.05 10.33
N VAL A 108 -3.53 3.00 11.10
CA VAL A 108 -2.87 2.67 12.37
C VAL A 108 -1.39 2.32 12.15
N ILE A 109 -1.09 1.44 11.19
CA ILE A 109 0.27 1.02 10.87
C ILE A 109 1.10 2.23 10.39
N GLY A 110 0.53 3.04 9.49
CA GLY A 110 1.15 4.26 8.99
C GLY A 110 1.38 5.31 10.08
N ALA A 111 0.47 5.44 11.05
CA ALA A 111 0.64 6.32 12.20
C ALA A 111 1.82 5.85 13.08
N ILE A 112 1.89 4.56 13.39
CA ILE A 112 2.99 3.98 14.17
C ILE A 112 4.33 4.20 13.44
N GLY A 113 4.39 3.87 12.15
CA GLY A 113 5.56 4.12 11.31
C GLY A 113 5.92 5.60 11.27
N GLY A 114 4.93 6.49 11.18
CA GLY A 114 5.12 7.94 11.17
C GLY A 114 5.73 8.49 12.45
N VAL A 115 5.30 7.99 13.61
CA VAL A 115 5.90 8.35 14.91
C VAL A 115 7.37 7.92 14.97
N ILE A 116 7.68 6.71 14.49
CA ILE A 116 9.06 6.22 14.41
C ILE A 116 9.88 7.08 13.45
N GLY A 117 9.32 7.40 12.29
CA GLY A 117 9.94 8.21 11.24
C GLY A 117 10.26 9.63 11.67
N GLU A 118 9.39 10.31 12.43
CA GLU A 118 9.68 11.64 12.97
C GLU A 118 10.77 11.61 14.05
N ARG A 119 10.88 10.51 14.80
CA ARG A 119 11.97 10.35 15.78
C ARG A 119 13.32 10.08 15.10
N ALA A 120 13.33 9.31 14.02
CA ALA A 120 14.55 8.94 13.31
C ALA A 120 15.02 10.01 12.29
N LEU A 121 14.06 10.67 11.62
CA LEU A 121 14.29 11.66 10.55
C LEU A 121 13.35 12.86 10.77
N PRO A 122 13.68 13.75 11.73
CA PRO A 122 12.83 14.88 12.09
C PRO A 122 12.57 15.77 10.89
N SER A 123 11.30 16.09 10.65
CA SER A 123 10.93 17.10 9.67
C SER A 123 11.47 18.47 10.13
N ARG A 124 12.65 18.89 9.67
CA ARG A 124 13.21 20.21 9.99
C ARG A 124 12.15 21.29 9.77
N ARG A 125 11.86 22.05 10.82
CA ARG A 125 11.07 23.27 10.79
C ARG A 125 11.80 24.23 9.84
N PRO A 126 11.16 24.76 8.78
CA PRO A 126 11.70 25.93 8.11
C PRO A 126 11.43 27.09 9.08
N ASP A 127 12.37 27.30 10.00
CA ASP A 127 12.49 28.58 10.69
C ASP A 127 13.29 29.50 9.76
N LEU A 128 12.63 29.97 8.70
CA LEU A 128 13.02 31.10 7.83
C LEU A 128 11.76 31.70 7.22
#